data_AF-A0A3N5XDM5-F1
#
_entry.id   AF-A0A3N5XDM5-F1
#
_cell.length_a   1.000
_cell.length_b   1.000
_cell.length_c   1.000
_cell.angle_alpha   90.00
_cell.angle_beta   90.00
_cell.angle_gamma   90.00
#
_symmetry.space_group_name_H-M   'P 1'
#
loop_
_entity.id
_entity.type
_entity.pdbx_description
1 polymer ?
#
loop_
_entity_poly.entity_id
_entity_poly.type
_entity_poly.pdbx_seq_one_letter_code
_entity_poly.pdbx_strand_id
1 'polypeptide(L)'
;MKTGWIWYRLPDWVQGSLIIGVELAFHNGTLESIHFYPRGESESDEIDSWKDLSEEKERLRAEAAASWLRARGFPLGRYKWGEVWAGYDAKGAVGLGLVRYSP
;
A
#
# COMPACT_ATOMS: atom_id res chain seq x y z
N MET A 1 -7.01 23.89 9.78
CA MET A 1 -8.06 23.39 8.84
C MET A 1 -8.02 21.88 8.88
N LYS A 2 -9.16 21.19 9.08
CA LYS A 2 -9.23 19.74 8.91
C LYS A 2 -9.35 19.47 7.41
N THR A 3 -8.45 18.67 6.85
CA THR A 3 -8.39 18.37 5.40
C THR A 3 -9.48 17.41 4.94
N GLY A 4 -10.36 16.96 5.84
CA GLY A 4 -11.36 15.92 5.58
C GLY A 4 -10.78 14.50 5.58
N TRP A 5 -9.46 14.35 5.54
CA TRP A 5 -8.77 13.06 5.49
C TRP A 5 -8.62 12.42 6.87
N ILE A 6 -8.95 11.13 6.95
CA ILE A 6 -8.73 10.28 8.12
C ILE A 6 -8.10 8.97 7.64
N TRP A 7 -7.02 8.56 8.31
CA TRP A 7 -6.31 7.32 8.01
C TRP A 7 -6.47 6.35 9.18
N TYR A 8 -6.79 5.10 8.86
CA TYR A 8 -6.81 4.01 9.83
C TYR A 8 -5.81 2.96 9.40
N ARG A 9 -4.91 2.58 10.30
CA ARG A 9 -4.05 1.42 10.12
C ARG A 9 -4.72 0.20 10.75
N LEU A 10 -4.93 -0.83 9.94
CA LEU A 10 -5.43 -2.12 10.41
C LEU A 10 -4.27 -2.96 10.95
N PRO A 11 -4.54 -4.00 11.74
CA PRO A 11 -3.54 -5.01 12.06
C PRO A 11 -2.92 -5.58 10.78
N ASP A 12 -1.62 -5.83 10.81
CA ASP A 12 -0.89 -6.38 9.67
C ASP A 12 -1.45 -7.76 9.28
N TRP A 13 -1.57 -8.00 7.99
CA TRP A 13 -1.95 -9.30 7.45
C TRP A 13 -0.71 -10.18 7.30
N VAL A 14 -0.67 -11.30 8.02
CA VAL A 14 0.48 -12.22 8.03
C VAL A 14 0.10 -13.52 7.31
N GLN A 15 0.91 -13.93 6.33
CA GLN A 15 0.76 -15.21 5.63
C GLN A 15 2.14 -15.84 5.36
N GLY A 16 2.55 -16.78 6.21
CA GLY A 16 3.92 -17.30 6.18
C GLY A 16 4.90 -16.22 6.58
N SER A 17 5.94 -16.00 5.77
CA SER A 17 6.89 -14.90 5.95
C SER A 17 6.43 -13.57 5.37
N LEU A 18 5.33 -13.55 4.61
CA LEU A 18 4.81 -12.32 4.02
C LEU A 18 3.97 -11.56 5.04
N ILE A 19 4.38 -10.33 5.33
CA ILE A 19 3.64 -9.38 6.16
C ILE A 19 3.14 -8.25 5.26
N ILE A 20 1.85 -7.93 5.32
CA ILE A 20 1.24 -6.84 4.57
C ILE A 20 0.61 -5.86 5.56
N GLY A 21 1.16 -4.66 5.64
CA GLY A 21 0.49 -3.54 6.29
C GLY A 21 -0.72 -3.10 5.48
N VAL A 22 -1.83 -2.78 6.15
CA VAL A 22 -3.06 -2.34 5.50
C VAL A 22 -3.51 -1.01 6.10
N GLU A 23 -3.70 -0.01 5.25
CA GLU A 23 -4.21 1.30 5.65
C GLU A 23 -5.45 1.68 4.85
N LEU A 24 -6.41 2.29 5.54
CA LEU A 24 -7.66 2.80 4.97
C LEU A 24 -7.60 4.32 4.94
N ALA A 25 -7.81 4.91 3.77
CA ALA A 25 -7.87 6.35 3.59
C ALA A 25 -9.31 6.80 3.35
N PHE A 26 -9.85 7.55 4.30
CA PHE A 26 -11.17 8.16 4.21
C PHE A 26 -11.06 9.66 3.91
N HIS A 27 -11.99 10.18 3.12
CA HIS A 27 -12.18 11.61 2.91
C HIS A 27 -13.64 11.98 3.16
N ASN A 28 -13.88 12.89 4.11
CA ASN A 28 -15.22 13.35 4.51
C ASN A 28 -16.21 12.21 4.84
N GLY A 29 -15.71 11.12 5.44
CA GLY A 29 -16.52 9.97 5.84
C GLY A 29 -16.68 8.89 4.77
N THR A 30 -16.17 9.11 3.55
CA THR A 30 -16.19 8.12 2.45
C THR A 30 -14.84 7.42 2.36
N LEU A 31 -14.84 6.10 2.20
CA LEU A 31 -13.62 5.34 1.93
C LEU A 31 -13.17 5.60 0.49
N GLU A 32 -12.03 6.26 0.33
CA GLU A 32 -11.46 6.63 -0.97
C GLU A 32 -10.46 5.58 -1.45
N SER A 33 -9.66 5.03 -0.54
CA SER A 33 -8.68 4.02 -0.93
C SER A 33 -8.20 3.12 0.20
N ILE A 34 -7.65 1.98 -0.18
CA ILE A 34 -6.98 1.00 0.68
C ILE A 34 -5.56 0.82 0.17
N HIS A 35 -4.58 1.00 1.04
CA HIS A 35 -3.17 0.87 0.73
C HIS A 35 -2.62 -0.42 1.34
N PHE A 36 -1.73 -1.07 0.59
CA PHE A 36 -1.11 -2.33 0.93
C PHE A 36 0.40 -2.18 0.85
N TYR A 37 1.08 -2.47 1.96
CA TYR A 37 2.52 -2.31 2.11
C TYR A 37 3.14 -3.67 2.44
N PRO A 38 3.72 -4.37 1.45
CA PRO A 38 4.53 -5.54 1.74
C PRO A 38 5.73 -5.14 2.58
N ARG A 39 5.90 -5.80 3.73
CA ARG A 39 7.02 -5.62 4.63
C ARG A 39 8.00 -6.77 4.49
N GLY A 40 9.29 -6.47 4.55
CA GLY A 40 10.34 -7.48 4.65
C GLY A 40 10.32 -8.17 6.03
N GLU A 41 10.89 -9.38 6.13
CA GLU A 41 11.00 -10.14 7.39
C GLU A 41 11.73 -9.38 8.52
N SER A 42 12.53 -8.36 8.18
CA SER A 42 13.33 -7.55 9.10
C SER A 42 12.85 -6.11 9.26
N GLU A 43 11.73 -5.72 8.65
CA GLU A 43 11.18 -4.37 8.81
C GLU A 43 10.37 -4.29 10.10
N SER A 44 11.08 -4.21 11.24
CA SER A 44 10.53 -3.56 12.41
C SER A 44 10.09 -2.14 12.03
N ASP A 45 9.02 -1.61 12.64
CA ASP A 45 8.56 -0.23 12.43
C ASP A 45 9.64 0.84 12.75
N GLU A 46 10.82 0.44 13.24
CA GLU A 46 12.04 1.25 13.33
C GLU A 46 12.76 1.29 11.96
N ILE A 47 12.41 2.27 11.13
CA ILE A 47 13.26 2.71 10.03
C ILE A 47 14.48 3.39 10.67
N ASP A 48 15.53 2.62 10.95
CA ASP A 48 16.73 3.11 11.63
C ASP A 48 17.53 4.12 10.79
N SER A 49 17.31 4.18 9.47
CA SER A 49 17.88 5.24 8.65
C SER A 49 17.14 5.48 7.34
N TRP A 50 17.17 6.73 6.85
CA TRP A 50 16.75 7.10 5.49
C TRP A 50 17.48 6.32 4.37
N LYS A 51 18.57 5.61 4.69
CA LYS A 51 19.29 4.75 3.74
C LYS A 51 18.59 3.41 3.48
N ASP A 52 17.62 3.04 4.31
CA ASP A 52 16.82 1.82 4.12
C ASP A 52 15.70 1.99 3.10
N LEU A 53 15.36 3.23 2.74
CA LEU A 53 14.39 3.61 1.71
C LEU A 53 15.09 3.83 0.36
N SER A 54 15.74 2.79 -0.18
CA SER A 54 16.29 2.89 -1.53
C SER A 54 15.17 2.78 -2.58
N GLU A 55 15.26 3.57 -3.64
CA GLU A 55 14.31 3.49 -4.77
C GLU A 55 14.15 2.06 -5.29
N GLU A 56 15.24 1.29 -5.32
CA GLU A 56 15.23 -0.11 -5.73
C GLU A 56 14.37 -0.97 -4.78
N LYS A 57 14.53 -0.83 -3.46
CA LYS A 57 13.70 -1.55 -2.48
C LYS A 57 12.24 -1.18 -2.62
N GLU A 58 11.91 0.10 -2.82
CA GLU A 58 10.52 0.52 -2.99
C GLU A 58 9.91 0.02 -4.30
N ARG A 59 10.67 -0.02 -5.39
CA ARG A 59 10.20 -0.66 -6.64
C ARG A 59 9.91 -2.15 -6.41
N LEU A 60 10.79 -2.86 -5.70
CA LEU A 60 10.57 -4.26 -5.33
C LEU A 60 9.33 -4.44 -4.44
N ARG A 61 9.08 -3.52 -3.49
CA ARG A 61 7.85 -3.53 -2.68
C ARG A 61 6.60 -3.33 -3.54
N ALA A 62 6.63 -2.40 -4.49
CA ALA A 62 5.52 -2.19 -5.42
C ALA A 62 5.24 -3.44 -6.27
N GLU A 63 6.29 -4.11 -6.77
CA GLU A 63 6.17 -5.38 -7.52
C GLU A 63 5.62 -6.52 -6.66
N ALA A 64 6.07 -6.62 -5.40
CA ALA A 64 5.54 -7.57 -4.44
C ALA A 64 4.05 -7.32 -4.16
N ALA A 65 3.65 -6.06 -4.00
CA ALA A 65 2.25 -5.68 -3.81
C ALA A 65 1.40 -6.03 -5.03
N ALA A 66 1.89 -5.73 -6.25
CA ALA A 66 1.22 -6.08 -7.49
C ALA A 66 1.00 -7.60 -7.62
N SER A 67 2.04 -8.38 -7.29
CA SER A 67 1.99 -9.85 -7.33
C SER A 67 1.01 -10.42 -6.31
N TRP A 68 1.01 -9.87 -5.09
CA TRP A 68 0.10 -10.25 -4.02
C TRP A 68 -1.37 -9.95 -4.33
N LEU A 69 -1.66 -8.77 -4.89
CA LEU A 69 -3.00 -8.37 -5.34
C LEU A 69 -3.49 -9.28 -6.47
N ARG A 70 -2.64 -9.56 -7.47
CA ARG A 70 -2.96 -10.47 -8.58
C ARG A 70 -3.27 -11.89 -8.08
N ALA A 71 -2.49 -12.42 -7.14
CA ALA A 71 -2.71 -13.75 -6.56
C ALA A 71 -4.05 -13.85 -5.81
N ARG A 72 -4.63 -12.72 -5.36
CA ARG A 72 -5.95 -12.63 -4.72
C ARG A 72 -7.10 -12.36 -5.69
N GLY A 73 -6.83 -12.34 -7.00
CA GLY A 73 -7.84 -12.07 -8.01
C GLY A 73 -8.06 -10.58 -8.31
N PHE A 74 -7.17 -9.70 -7.86
CA PHE A 74 -7.21 -8.27 -8.11
C PHE A 74 -6.00 -7.83 -8.96
N PRO A 75 -5.93 -8.18 -10.27
CA PRO A 75 -4.87 -7.67 -11.12
C PRO A 75 -4.92 -6.14 -11.23
N LEU A 76 -3.78 -5.51 -11.53
CA LEU A 76 -3.73 -4.06 -11.73
C LEU A 76 -4.62 -3.66 -12.92
N GLY A 77 -5.35 -2.56 -12.78
CA GLY A 77 -6.22 -2.06 -13.84
C GLY A 77 -7.46 -1.33 -13.32
N ARG A 78 -8.33 -0.97 -14.26
CA ARG A 78 -9.60 -0.30 -13.98
C ARG A 78 -10.75 -1.31 -13.89
N TYR A 79 -11.64 -1.07 -12.96
CA TYR A 79 -12.81 -1.87 -12.64
C TYR A 79 -14.05 -0.98 -12.60
N LYS A 80 -15.23 -1.59 -12.61
CA LYS A 80 -16.50 -0.84 -12.50
C LYS A 80 -16.65 -0.07 -11.18
N TRP A 81 -15.94 -0.49 -10.14
CA TRP A 81 -16.01 0.09 -8.80
C TRP A 81 -14.82 1.01 -8.48
N GLY A 82 -13.84 1.14 -9.39
CA GLY A 82 -12.62 1.88 -9.12
C GLY A 82 -11.41 1.30 -9.84
N GLU A 83 -10.25 1.35 -9.20
CA GLU A 83 -8.98 1.00 -9.81
C GLU A 83 -8.05 0.28 -8.82
N VAL A 84 -7.25 -0.65 -9.34
CA VAL A 84 -6.18 -1.33 -8.62
C VAL A 84 -4.85 -0.88 -9.22
N TRP A 85 -3.98 -0.33 -8.38
CA TRP A 85 -2.68 0.19 -8.74
C TRP A 85 -1.60 -0.48 -7.90
N ALA A 86 -0.39 -0.53 -8.43
CA ALA A 86 0.81 -0.69 -7.64
C ALA A 86 1.90 0.13 -8.30
N GLY A 87 2.72 0.81 -7.50
CA GLY A 87 3.72 1.69 -8.04
C GLY A 87 4.59 2.31 -6.97
N TYR A 88 5.72 2.84 -7.44
CA TYR A 88 6.64 3.64 -6.66
C TYR A 88 6.34 5.12 -6.90
N ASP A 89 6.06 5.86 -5.84
CA ASP A 89 6.02 7.32 -5.90
C ASP A 89 7.39 7.88 -5.50
N ALA A 90 8.10 8.45 -6.47
CA ALA A 90 9.39 9.08 -6.25
C ALA A 90 9.34 10.31 -5.33
N LYS A 91 8.16 10.95 -5.15
CA LYS A 91 8.01 12.07 -4.21
C LYS A 91 7.85 11.61 -2.77
N GLY A 92 7.15 10.49 -2.56
CA GLY A 92 6.98 9.86 -1.26
C GLY A 92 8.12 8.93 -0.87
N ALA A 93 8.91 8.47 -1.85
CA ALA A 93 9.84 7.35 -1.71
C ALA A 93 9.14 6.10 -1.15
N VAL A 94 7.92 5.80 -1.64
CA VAL A 94 7.12 4.66 -1.17
C VAL A 94 6.64 3.83 -2.35
N GLY A 95 6.91 2.52 -2.29
CA GLY A 95 6.34 1.50 -3.14
C GLY A 95 5.18 0.79 -2.45
N LEU A 96 3.99 0.85 -3.07
CA LEU A 96 2.79 0.27 -2.47
C LEU A 96 1.84 -0.31 -3.52
N GLY A 97 0.91 -1.14 -3.05
CA GLY A 97 -0.31 -1.50 -3.75
C GLY A 97 -1.48 -0.64 -3.25
N LEU A 98 -2.39 -0.27 -4.14
CA LEU A 98 -3.51 0.62 -3.85
C LEU A 98 -4.78 0.11 -4.52
N VAL A 99 -5.86 0.09 -3.76
CA VAL A 99 -7.22 0.00 -4.27
C VAL A 99 -7.86 1.36 -4.09
N ARG A 100 -8.21 2.04 -5.18
CA ARG A 100 -8.89 3.34 -5.15
C ARG A 100 -10.33 3.17 -5.62
N TYR A 101 -11.28 3.60 -4.80
CA TYR A 101 -12.68 3.61 -5.17
C TYR A 101 -12.99 4.84 -6.02
N SER A 102 -13.76 4.65 -7.08
CA SER A 102 -14.29 5.74 -7.90
C SER A 102 -15.72 5.37 -8.26
N PRO A 103 -16.70 5.79 -7.44
CA PRO A 103 -18.11 5.59 -7.74
C PRO A 103 -18.54 6.31 -9.02
#